data_AF-A6GIK2-F1
#
_entry.id   AF-A6GIK2-F1
#
_cell.length_a   1.000
_cell.length_b   1.000
_cell.length_c   1.000
_cell.angle_alpha   90.00
_cell.angle_beta   90.00
_cell.angle_gamma   90.00
#
_symmetry.space_group_name_H-M   'P 1'
#
loop_
_entity.id
_entity.type
_entity.pdbx_description
1 polymer ?
#
loop_
_entity_poly.entity_id
_entity_poly.type
_entity_poly.pdbx_seq_one_letter_code
_entity_poly.pdbx_strand_id
1 'polypeptide(L)'
;MDTAELERRGVSPEYPLETRVTVLGHVVRGGRPSAFDRLLGSRLANAAVRALLRGETRVMAAWMPPGELPTGVGARSPDDPYCFLIELPAVLAATRELLEGRGPLASWRSAIFRELETVLLL
;
A
#
# COMPACT_ATOMS: atom_id res chain seq x y z
N MET A 1 -7.12 42.20 1.19
CA MET A 1 -5.92 41.37 0.90
C MET A 1 -5.84 41.28 -0.61
N ASP A 2 -4.69 41.63 -1.20
CA ASP A 2 -4.51 41.74 -2.65
C ASP A 2 -4.22 40.36 -3.29
N THR A 3 -4.63 40.16 -4.53
CA THR A 3 -4.48 38.92 -5.32
C THR A 3 -3.01 38.49 -5.39
N ALA A 4 -2.08 39.45 -5.46
CA ALA A 4 -0.64 39.19 -5.45
C ALA A 4 -0.13 38.57 -4.13
N GLU A 5 -0.86 38.75 -3.02
CA GLU A 5 -0.52 38.15 -1.72
C GLU A 5 -1.05 36.72 -1.57
N LEU A 6 -2.21 36.43 -2.18
CA LEU A 6 -2.78 35.08 -2.27
C LEU A 6 -1.90 34.17 -3.12
N GLU A 7 -1.45 34.65 -4.29
CA GLU A 7 -0.55 33.90 -5.19
C GLU A 7 0.79 33.56 -4.50
N ARG A 8 1.37 34.51 -3.74
CA ARG A 8 2.60 34.27 -2.97
C ARG A 8 2.46 33.20 -1.89
N ARG A 9 1.24 32.95 -1.40
CA ARG A 9 0.93 31.90 -0.40
C ARG A 9 0.48 30.58 -1.05
N GLY A 10 0.47 30.49 -2.38
CA GLY A 10 -0.01 29.32 -3.10
C GLY A 10 -1.52 29.12 -2.99
N VAL A 11 -2.26 30.22 -2.75
CA VAL A 11 -3.73 30.23 -2.69
C VAL A 11 -4.24 30.75 -4.04
N SER A 12 -5.02 29.94 -4.75
CA SER A 12 -5.73 30.43 -5.95
C SER A 12 -6.81 31.42 -5.52
N PRO A 13 -6.95 32.59 -6.16
CA PRO A 13 -8.06 33.49 -5.87
C PRO A 13 -9.43 32.87 -6.21
N GLU A 14 -9.44 31.83 -7.05
CA GLU A 14 -10.63 31.07 -7.46
C GLU A 14 -10.98 29.94 -6.47
N TYR A 15 -10.02 29.50 -5.65
CA TYR A 15 -10.19 28.44 -4.65
C TYR A 15 -9.44 28.82 -3.37
N PRO A 16 -10.13 29.24 -2.28
CA PRO A 16 -9.51 29.83 -1.09
C PRO A 16 -8.71 28.86 -0.20
N LEU A 17 -8.24 27.74 -0.76
CA LEU A 17 -7.44 26.72 -0.07
C LEU A 17 -5.94 27.05 -0.13
N GLU A 18 -5.31 27.20 1.04
CA GLU A 18 -3.85 27.31 1.14
C GLU A 18 -3.21 25.93 0.94
N THR A 19 -2.51 25.76 -0.18
CA THR A 19 -1.85 24.48 -0.51
C THR A 19 -0.38 24.53 -0.15
N ARG A 20 0.12 23.50 0.54
CA ARG A 20 1.56 23.33 0.83
C ARG A 20 2.06 21.99 0.30
N VAL A 21 3.18 22.03 -0.41
CA VAL A 21 3.84 20.83 -0.94
C VAL A 21 5.04 20.50 -0.05
N THR A 22 5.11 19.25 0.42
CA THR A 22 6.27 18.73 1.18
C THR A 22 6.79 17.47 0.50
N VAL A 23 8.08 17.45 0.16
CA VAL A 23 8.77 16.28 -0.39
C VAL A 23 9.58 15.64 0.72
N LEU A 24 9.13 14.50 1.23
CA LEU A 24 9.74 13.86 2.42
C LEU A 24 11.11 13.21 2.14
N GLY A 25 11.41 12.85 0.89
CA GLY A 25 12.72 12.34 0.47
C GLY A 25 13.17 11.09 1.23
N HIS A 26 14.43 11.06 1.68
CA HIS A 26 15.06 9.88 2.31
C HIS A 26 14.56 9.56 3.72
N VAL A 27 13.85 10.49 4.37
CA VAL A 27 13.38 10.33 5.76
C VAL A 27 12.47 9.10 5.91
N VAL A 28 11.65 8.79 4.91
CA VAL A 28 10.65 7.70 4.98
C VAL A 28 11.22 6.27 4.85
N ARG A 29 12.53 6.13 4.61
CA ARG A 29 13.19 4.81 4.51
C ARG A 29 14.17 4.52 5.66
N GLY A 30 14.39 5.49 6.54
CA GLY A 30 15.27 5.36 7.71
C GLY A 30 14.51 5.31 9.03
N GLY A 31 15.25 5.28 10.14
CA GLY A 31 14.69 5.26 11.50
C GLY A 31 14.60 3.87 12.12
N ARG A 32 14.27 3.83 13.42
CA ARG A 32 14.05 2.57 14.14
C ARG A 32 12.65 2.04 13.82
N PRO A 33 12.50 0.76 13.44
CA PRO A 33 11.18 0.18 13.20
C PRO A 33 10.29 0.31 14.44
N SER A 34 8.99 0.45 14.25
CA SER A 34 8.04 0.45 15.36
C SER A 34 7.97 -0.93 16.04
N ALA A 35 7.27 -1.01 17.17
CA ALA A 35 7.00 -2.32 17.80
C ALA A 35 6.18 -3.23 16.87
N PHE A 36 5.24 -2.66 16.12
CA PHE A 36 4.45 -3.38 15.14
C PHE A 36 5.31 -3.90 13.99
N ASP A 37 6.20 -3.07 13.42
CA ASP A 37 7.08 -3.48 12.32
C ASP A 37 7.99 -4.65 12.71
N ARG A 38 8.54 -4.62 13.94
CA ARG A 38 9.36 -5.72 14.47
C ARG A 38 8.57 -7.02 14.60
N LEU A 39 7.35 -6.94 15.13
CA LEU A 39 6.48 -8.11 15.26
C LEU A 39 6.10 -8.65 13.88
N LEU A 40 5.65 -7.78 12.97
CA LEU A 40 5.28 -8.14 11.62
C LEU A 40 6.43 -8.80 10.86
N GLY A 41 7.63 -8.21 10.90
CA GLY A 41 8.82 -8.77 10.27
C GLY A 41 9.16 -10.16 10.81
N SER A 42 9.04 -10.35 12.13
CA SER A 42 9.29 -11.65 12.77
C SER A 42 8.27 -12.71 12.34
N ARG A 43 6.99 -12.35 12.22
CA ARG A 43 5.92 -13.26 11.75
C ARG A 43 6.12 -13.67 10.30
N LEU A 44 6.40 -12.71 9.42
CA LEU A 44 6.67 -12.97 8.01
C LEU A 44 7.91 -13.85 7.83
N ALA A 45 8.98 -13.58 8.58
CA ALA A 45 10.20 -14.40 8.56
C ALA A 45 9.93 -15.84 9.02
N ASN A 46 9.19 -16.04 10.12
CA ASN A 46 8.82 -17.37 10.59
C ASN A 46 8.02 -18.14 9.52
N ALA A 47 7.01 -17.51 8.90
CA ALA A 47 6.21 -18.14 7.85
C ALA A 47 7.07 -18.52 6.63
N ALA A 48 7.97 -17.63 6.18
CA ALA A 48 8.84 -17.87 5.03
C ALA A 48 9.85 -19.00 5.29
N VAL A 49 10.54 -18.98 6.44
CA VAL A 49 11.52 -20.02 6.80
C VAL A 49 10.85 -21.39 6.91
N ARG A 50 9.66 -21.46 7.51
CA ARG A 50 8.92 -22.72 7.62
C ARG A 50 8.42 -23.24 6.27
N ALA A 51 8.01 -22.36 5.36
CA ALA A 51 7.70 -22.75 3.99
C ALA A 51 8.92 -23.36 3.28
N LEU A 52 10.09 -22.73 3.42
CA LEU A 52 11.35 -23.26 2.88
C LEU A 52 11.71 -24.63 3.48
N LEU A 53 11.52 -24.83 4.79
CA LEU A 53 11.74 -26.12 5.44
C LEU A 53 10.79 -27.23 4.94
N ARG A 54 9.61 -26.87 4.44
CA ARG A 54 8.67 -27.79 3.78
C ARG A 54 8.97 -28.02 2.29
N GLY A 55 10.02 -27.38 1.76
CA GLY A 55 10.40 -27.48 0.34
C GLY A 55 9.57 -26.60 -0.58
N GLU A 56 8.76 -25.68 -0.04
CA GLU A 56 8.01 -24.72 -0.86
C GLU A 56 8.98 -23.70 -1.48
N THR A 57 8.75 -23.33 -2.74
CA THR A 57 9.57 -22.36 -3.46
C THR A 57 8.68 -21.40 -4.25
N ARG A 58 9.21 -20.23 -4.62
CA ARG A 58 8.50 -19.22 -5.41
C ARG A 58 7.18 -18.76 -4.76
N VAL A 59 7.18 -18.61 -3.44
CA VAL A 59 6.07 -18.02 -2.68
C VAL A 59 6.52 -16.76 -1.95
N MET A 60 5.61 -15.82 -1.72
CA MET A 60 5.80 -14.62 -0.91
C MET A 60 4.98 -14.74 0.37
N ALA A 61 5.61 -14.55 1.53
CA ALA A 61 4.90 -14.41 2.78
C ALA A 61 4.18 -13.05 2.83
N ALA A 62 2.88 -13.07 3.12
CA ALA A 62 2.04 -11.90 3.25
C ALA A 62 1.31 -11.90 4.60
N TRP A 63 0.99 -10.72 5.12
CA TRP A 63 0.17 -10.55 6.32
C TRP A 63 -1.15 -9.87 5.95
N MET A 64 -2.26 -10.49 6.32
CA MET A 64 -3.60 -9.98 6.03
C MET A 64 -4.61 -10.54 7.03
N PRO A 65 -5.77 -9.87 7.23
CA PRO A 65 -6.85 -10.41 8.02
C PRO A 65 -7.27 -11.81 7.55
N PRO A 66 -7.82 -12.66 8.43
CA PRO A 66 -8.32 -13.96 8.05
C PRO A 66 -9.37 -13.83 6.94
N GLY A 67 -9.10 -14.47 5.81
CA GLY A 67 -10.01 -14.53 4.67
C GLY A 67 -9.69 -15.72 3.78
N GLU A 68 -10.53 -15.93 2.78
CA GLU A 68 -10.28 -16.91 1.73
C GLU A 68 -9.51 -16.24 0.58
N LEU A 69 -8.52 -16.94 0.06
CA LEU A 69 -7.83 -16.53 -1.15
C LEU A 69 -8.56 -17.13 -2.36
N PRO A 70 -8.58 -16.41 -3.50
CA PRO A 70 -9.00 -17.03 -4.75
C PRO A 70 -8.18 -18.28 -5.05
N THR A 71 -8.82 -19.27 -5.66
CA THR A 71 -8.17 -20.54 -6.04
C THR A 71 -6.94 -20.28 -6.91
N GLY A 72 -5.82 -20.92 -6.58
CA GLY A 72 -4.58 -20.82 -7.35
C GLY A 72 -3.72 -19.59 -7.07
N VAL A 73 -4.09 -18.75 -6.10
CA VAL A 73 -3.29 -17.57 -5.70
C VAL A 73 -2.29 -17.90 -4.58
N GLY A 74 -2.62 -18.85 -3.72
CA GLY A 74 -1.79 -19.24 -2.59
C GLY A 74 -2.61 -19.92 -1.51
N ALA A 75 -2.02 -20.08 -0.33
CA ALA A 75 -2.66 -20.69 0.82
C ALA A 75 -2.33 -19.93 2.10
N ARG A 76 -3.15 -20.16 3.13
CA ARG A 76 -2.84 -19.70 4.48
C ARG A 76 -1.64 -20.49 5.03
N SER A 77 -0.76 -19.82 5.77
CA SER A 77 0.31 -20.48 6.51
C SER A 77 -0.30 -21.42 7.56
N PRO A 78 0.21 -22.66 7.71
CA PRO A 78 -0.23 -23.55 8.78
C PRO A 78 0.27 -23.11 10.17
N ASP A 79 1.24 -22.20 10.22
CA ASP A 79 1.95 -21.81 11.44
C ASP A 79 1.45 -20.47 12.02
N ASP A 80 0.80 -19.64 11.21
CA ASP A 80 0.28 -18.33 11.63
C ASP A 80 -1.02 -18.01 10.87
N PRO A 81 -2.17 -17.86 11.56
CA PRO A 81 -3.45 -17.66 10.90
C PRO A 81 -3.58 -16.32 10.18
N TYR A 82 -2.71 -15.34 10.40
CA TYR A 82 -2.72 -14.06 9.67
C TYR A 82 -1.64 -14.00 8.58
N CYS A 83 -0.83 -15.05 8.45
CA CYS A 83 0.16 -15.14 7.38
C CYS A 83 -0.34 -16.05 6.25
N PHE A 84 -0.03 -15.64 5.03
CA PHE A 84 -0.36 -16.36 3.80
C PHE A 84 0.90 -16.53 2.97
N LEU A 85 0.97 -17.62 2.22
CA LEU A 85 2.01 -17.93 1.26
C LEU A 85 1.40 -17.78 -0.13
N ILE A 86 1.73 -16.66 -0.78
CA ILE A 86 1.17 -16.27 -2.07
C ILE A 86 2.12 -16.70 -3.18
N GLU A 87 1.62 -17.39 -4.19
CA GLU A 87 2.39 -17.80 -5.35
C GLU A 87 3.02 -16.58 -6.04
N LEU A 88 4.33 -16.62 -6.29
CA LEU A 88 5.08 -15.51 -6.89
C LEU A 88 4.50 -15.08 -8.26
N PRO A 89 4.04 -15.99 -9.15
CA PRO A 89 3.34 -15.57 -10.37
C PRO A 89 2.11 -14.71 -10.11
N ALA A 90 1.32 -15.03 -9.07
CA ALA A 90 0.14 -14.25 -8.70
C ALA A 90 0.54 -12.87 -8.16
N VAL A 91 1.59 -12.79 -7.34
CA VAL A 91 2.15 -11.51 -6.85
C VAL A 91 2.59 -10.62 -8.02
N LEU A 92 3.33 -11.20 -8.98
CA LEU A 92 3.83 -10.45 -10.14
C LEU A 92 2.70 -9.98 -11.06
N ALA A 93 1.68 -10.81 -11.27
CA ALA A 93 0.48 -10.43 -12.04
C ALA A 93 -0.26 -9.26 -11.35
N ALA A 94 -0.51 -9.36 -10.04
CA ALA A 94 -1.16 -8.29 -9.29
C ALA A 94 -0.33 -6.99 -9.26
N THR A 95 1.00 -7.11 -9.16
CA THR A 95 1.92 -5.96 -9.21
C THR A 95 1.84 -5.25 -10.56
N ARG A 96 1.78 -6.03 -11.66
CA ARG A 96 1.63 -5.49 -13.01
C ARG A 96 0.31 -4.73 -13.18
N GLU A 97 -0.81 -5.32 -12.76
CA GLU A 97 -2.12 -4.63 -12.82
C GLU A 97 -2.15 -3.36 -11.97
N LEU A 98 -1.44 -3.32 -10.84
CA LEU A 98 -1.30 -2.11 -10.03
C LEU A 98 -0.51 -1.02 -10.76
N LEU A 99 0.64 -1.37 -11.35
CA LEU A 99 1.49 -0.42 -12.08
C LEU A 99 0.81 0.15 -13.32
N GLU A 100 -0.02 -0.64 -13.98
CA GLU A 100 -0.79 -0.21 -15.15
C GLU A 100 -2.13 0.44 -14.78
N GLY A 101 -2.44 0.58 -13.48
CA GLY A 101 -3.62 1.26 -12.99
C GLY A 101 -4.94 0.52 -13.21
N ARG A 102 -4.90 -0.79 -13.52
CA ARG A 102 -6.07 -1.62 -13.83
C ARG A 102 -6.56 -2.47 -12.66
N GLY A 103 -5.77 -2.57 -11.60
CA GLY A 103 -6.14 -3.30 -10.39
C GLY A 103 -7.31 -2.66 -9.62
N PRO A 104 -8.06 -3.45 -8.82
CA PRO A 104 -9.18 -2.93 -8.01
C PRO A 104 -8.79 -1.75 -7.11
N LEU A 105 -7.60 -1.81 -6.50
CA LEU A 105 -7.09 -0.73 -5.65
C LEU A 105 -6.81 0.55 -6.44
N ALA A 106 -6.28 0.44 -7.66
CA ALA A 106 -6.03 1.60 -8.51
C ALA A 106 -7.34 2.25 -8.94
N SER A 107 -8.31 1.44 -9.38
CA SER A 107 -9.66 1.90 -9.72
C SER A 107 -10.36 2.57 -8.54
N TRP A 108 -10.27 1.99 -7.34
CA TRP A 108 -10.83 2.56 -6.11
C TRP A 108 -10.18 3.89 -5.74
N ARG A 109 -8.83 3.99 -5.81
CA ARG A 109 -8.13 5.27 -5.58
C ARG A 109 -8.59 6.34 -6.56
N SER A 110 -8.67 6.02 -7.85
CA SER A 110 -9.16 6.94 -8.88
C SER A 110 -10.61 7.36 -8.64
N ALA A 111 -11.47 6.44 -8.19
CA ALA A 111 -12.85 6.74 -7.85
C ALA A 111 -12.96 7.72 -6.68
N ILE A 112 -12.20 7.50 -5.60
CA ILE A 112 -12.16 8.41 -4.44
C ILE A 112 -11.68 9.80 -4.84
N PHE A 113 -10.63 9.90 -5.67
CA PHE A 113 -10.17 11.21 -6.12
C PHE A 113 -11.24 11.96 -6.90
N ARG A 114 -12.01 11.27 -7.75
CA ARG A 114 -13.16 11.88 -8.45
C ARG A 114 -14.30 12.27 -7.51
N GLU A 115 -14.56 11.47 -6.48
CA GLU A 115 -15.59 11.80 -5.48
C GLU A 115 -15.21 13.05 -4.67
N LEU A 116 -13.93 13.15 -4.28
CA LEU A 116 -13.40 14.28 -3.54
C LEU A 116 -13.20 15.53 -4.40
N GLU A 117 -13.19 15.42 -5.73
CA GLU A 117 -13.02 16.55 -6.65
C GLU A 117 -14.01 17.66 -6.35
N THR A 118 -15.28 17.31 -6.12
CA THR A 118 -16.32 18.29 -5.75
C THR A 118 -16.04 18.99 -4.43
N VAL A 119 -15.42 18.30 -3.45
CA VAL A 119 -15.08 18.88 -2.14
C VAL A 119 -13.84 19.79 -2.23
N LEU A 120 -12.88 19.43 -3.09
CA LEU A 120 -11.65 20.19 -3.30
C LEU A 120 -11.86 21.42 -4.19
N LEU A 121 -12.92 21.44 -4.99
CA LEU A 121 -13.29 22.54 -5.89
C LEU A 121 -14.41 23.46 -5.33
N LEU A 122 -14.83 23.26 -4.07
CA LEU A 122 -15.72 24.17 -3.32
C LEU A 122 -14.88 25.20 -2.54
#